data_AF-A0A8I5T112-F1
#
_entry.id   AF-A0A8I5T112-F1
#
_cell.length_a   1.000
_cell.length_b   1.000
_cell.length_c   1.000
_cell.angle_alpha   90.00
_cell.angle_beta   90.00
_cell.angle_gamma   90.00
#
_symmetry.space_group_name_H-M   'P 1'
#
loop_
_entity.id
_entity.type
_entity.pdbx_description
1 polymer ?
#
loop_
_entity_poly.entity_id
_entity_poly.type
_entity_poly.pdbx_seq_one_letter_code
_entity_poly.pdbx_strand_id
1 'polypeptide(L)'
;MGGWSFSKDRIPRGCLRTSEVEIEKLDYHHYLPLFFDGLCEMTFPYEFFARQGIHDMLEHGGNKILPVLPQLIIPIKNALNLRNRQVICVTLKVLQHLVVSAEMVGKALVPYYRQILPVLNIFKNMNELFGKEAEEVRKEPLIL
;
A
#
# COMPACT_ATOMS: atom_id res chain seq x y z
N MET A 1 -14.16 34.67 17.24
CA MET A 1 -13.04 33.81 17.68
C MET A 1 -13.17 32.47 16.97
N GLY A 2 -12.47 32.33 15.84
CA GLY A 2 -12.59 31.17 14.97
C GLY A 2 -11.74 30.02 15.47
N GLY A 3 -12.39 29.00 16.02
CA GLY A 3 -11.81 27.67 16.17
C GLY A 3 -12.02 26.91 14.87
N TRP A 4 -10.95 26.71 14.11
CA TRP A 4 -10.97 25.81 12.96
C TRP A 4 -10.88 24.38 13.48
N SER A 5 -12.04 23.79 13.75
CA SER A 5 -12.19 22.35 13.90
C SER A 5 -12.04 21.72 12.51
N PHE A 6 -10.94 21.01 12.30
CA PHE A 6 -10.66 20.27 11.07
C PHE A 6 -11.65 19.10 10.95
N SER A 7 -12.82 19.36 10.39
CA SER A 7 -13.82 18.35 10.06
C SER A 7 -13.26 17.40 8.99
N LYS A 8 -13.31 16.10 9.32
CA LYS A 8 -13.14 14.95 8.42
C LYS A 8 -14.28 14.88 7.38
N ASP A 9 -14.50 15.94 6.64
CA ASP A 9 -15.51 15.98 5.60
C ASP A 9 -14.87 15.87 4.22
N ARG A 10 -15.00 14.64 3.69
CA ARG A 10 -15.40 14.41 2.31
C ARG A 10 -14.34 14.80 1.26
N ILE A 11 -13.30 13.96 1.16
CA ILE A 11 -12.64 13.80 -0.15
C ILE A 11 -13.75 13.32 -1.11
N PRO A 12 -14.08 14.06 -2.17
CA PRO A 12 -15.08 13.63 -3.13
C PRO A 12 -14.63 12.27 -3.67
N ARG A 13 -15.54 11.29 -3.72
CA ARG A 13 -15.35 9.96 -4.30
C ARG A 13 -15.10 9.98 -5.82
N GLY A 14 -14.42 11.02 -6.33
CA GLY A 14 -14.16 11.26 -7.73
C GLY A 14 -13.03 12.26 -8.05
N CYS A 15 -12.18 12.67 -7.09
CA CYS A 15 -11.13 13.69 -7.34
C CYS A 15 -9.78 13.14 -7.80
N LEU A 16 -9.70 11.87 -8.19
CA LEU A 16 -8.46 11.26 -8.69
C LEU A 16 -8.74 10.15 -9.71
N ARG A 17 -9.70 10.37 -10.60
CA ARG A 17 -9.61 9.67 -11.89
C ARG A 17 -8.50 10.35 -12.65
N THR A 18 -7.24 9.97 -12.43
CA THR A 18 -6.24 10.11 -13.50
C THR A 18 -6.87 9.38 -14.67
N SER A 19 -7.34 10.14 -15.66
CA SER A 19 -8.23 9.72 -16.74
C SER A 19 -8.04 8.23 -17.07
N GLU A 20 -9.07 7.39 -16.87
CA GLU A 20 -9.01 5.92 -17.07
C GLU A 20 -8.39 5.54 -18.45
N VAL A 21 -8.50 6.46 -19.41
CA VAL A 21 -7.99 6.37 -20.79
C VAL A 21 -6.46 6.54 -20.91
N GLU A 22 -5.76 7.02 -19.87
CA GLU A 22 -4.31 7.31 -19.89
C GLU A 22 -3.47 6.29 -19.12
N ILE A 23 -4.00 5.63 -18.09
CA ILE A 23 -3.26 4.66 -17.27
C ILE A 23 -2.77 3.49 -18.13
N GLU A 24 -3.61 3.02 -19.05
CA GLU A 24 -3.24 1.96 -19.99
C GLU A 24 -2.10 2.37 -20.94
N LYS A 25 -1.88 3.66 -21.19
CA LYS A 25 -0.80 4.16 -22.06
C LYS A 25 0.45 4.56 -21.30
N LEU A 26 0.41 4.52 -19.97
CA LEU A 26 1.51 4.92 -19.11
C LEU A 26 2.68 3.92 -19.22
N ASP A 27 3.91 4.42 -19.09
CA ASP A 27 5.08 3.54 -19.01
C ASP A 27 5.23 3.00 -17.58
N TYR A 28 4.82 1.74 -17.40
CA TYR A 28 4.89 1.07 -16.11
C TYR A 28 6.33 0.95 -15.59
N HIS A 29 7.36 0.92 -16.44
CA HIS A 29 8.75 0.81 -15.98
C HIS A 29 9.21 2.07 -15.26
N HIS A 30 8.66 3.23 -15.62
CA HIS A 30 9.01 4.50 -15.00
C HIS A 30 8.10 4.83 -13.82
N TYR A 31 6.78 4.74 -14.03
CA TYR A 31 5.80 5.25 -13.08
C TYR A 31 5.51 4.28 -11.92
N LEU A 32 5.43 2.97 -12.19
CA LEU A 32 5.07 2.01 -11.14
C LEU A 32 6.13 1.98 -10.01
N PRO A 33 7.44 1.91 -10.29
CA PRO A 33 8.45 2.00 -9.23
C PRO A 33 8.40 3.34 -8.48
N LEU A 34 8.17 4.46 -9.18
CA LEU A 34 8.05 5.79 -8.58
C LEU A 34 6.89 5.86 -7.57
N PHE A 35 5.72 5.32 -7.91
CA PHE A 35 4.60 5.25 -6.99
C PHE A 35 4.88 4.32 -5.80
N PHE A 36 5.55 3.19 -6.03
CA PHE A 36 5.97 2.28 -4.97
C PHE A 36 7.01 2.87 -4.02
N ASP A 37 7.91 3.74 -4.49
CA ASP A 37 8.82 4.50 -3.62
C ASP A 37 8.02 5.44 -2.69
N GLY A 38 6.91 5.98 -3.19
CA GLY A 38 5.95 6.77 -2.43
C GLY A 38 5.24 6.00 -1.30
N LEU A 39 5.39 4.68 -1.18
CA LEU A 39 4.88 3.91 -0.03
C LEU A 39 5.53 4.34 1.29
N CYS A 40 6.72 4.94 1.23
CA CYS A 40 7.42 5.47 2.39
C CYS A 40 6.81 6.78 2.91
N GLU A 41 6.01 7.46 2.10
CA GLU A 41 5.39 8.73 2.44
C GLU A 41 4.19 8.54 3.39
N MET A 42 4.13 9.39 4.43
CA MET A 42 3.01 9.44 5.39
C MET A 42 2.40 10.84 5.52
N THR A 43 2.90 11.79 4.74
CA THR A 43 2.39 13.17 4.77
C THR A 43 1.28 13.35 3.75
N PHE A 44 0.14 13.86 4.20
CA PHE A 44 -0.92 14.31 3.31
C PHE A 44 -0.44 15.52 2.49
N PRO A 45 -0.71 15.59 1.17
CA PRO A 45 -1.54 14.68 0.39
C PRO A 45 -0.78 13.56 -0.35
N TYR A 46 0.55 13.52 -0.27
CA TYR A 46 1.40 12.61 -1.04
C TYR A 46 1.11 11.13 -0.77
N GLU A 47 0.87 10.75 0.49
CA GLU A 47 0.52 9.36 0.83
C GLU A 47 -0.76 8.87 0.14
N PHE A 48 -1.73 9.77 -0.07
CA PHE A 48 -3.00 9.43 -0.68
C PHE A 48 -2.86 9.22 -2.19
N PHE A 49 -2.14 10.14 -2.85
CA PHE A 49 -1.84 10.03 -4.28
C PHE A 49 -1.01 8.78 -4.60
N ALA A 50 0.02 8.50 -3.79
CA ALA A 50 0.86 7.32 -3.99
C ALA A 50 0.02 6.03 -3.90
N ARG A 51 -0.81 5.92 -2.86
CA ARG A 51 -1.62 4.71 -2.63
C ARG A 51 -2.71 4.52 -3.67
N GLN A 52 -3.38 5.61 -4.07
CA GLN A 52 -4.41 5.55 -5.11
C GLN A 52 -3.79 5.22 -6.48
N GLY A 53 -2.67 5.85 -6.83
CA GLY A 53 -1.96 5.57 -8.08
C GLY A 53 -1.49 4.12 -8.18
N ILE A 54 -0.96 3.55 -7.10
CA ILE A 54 -0.63 2.11 -7.06
C ILE A 54 -1.88 1.26 -7.29
N HIS A 55 -2.98 1.55 -6.59
CA HIS A 55 -4.21 0.79 -6.72
C HIS A 55 -4.71 0.78 -8.18
N ASP A 56 -4.83 1.95 -8.79
CA ASP A 56 -5.37 2.10 -10.14
C ASP A 56 -4.44 1.47 -11.19
N MET A 57 -3.12 1.63 -11.03
CA MET A 57 -2.14 0.99 -11.92
C MET A 57 -2.12 -0.52 -11.80
N LEU A 58 -2.32 -1.07 -10.60
CA LEU A 58 -2.38 -2.52 -10.39
C LEU A 58 -3.69 -3.11 -10.91
N GLU A 59 -4.81 -2.38 -10.80
CA GLU A 59 -6.12 -2.80 -11.29
C GLU A 59 -6.18 -2.83 -12.83
N HIS A 60 -5.56 -1.84 -13.49
CA HIS A 60 -5.58 -1.71 -14.95
C HIS A 60 -4.29 -2.19 -15.66
N GLY A 61 -3.27 -2.59 -14.90
CA GLY A 61 -1.94 -2.90 -15.45
C GLY A 61 -1.81 -4.27 -16.09
N GLY A 62 -2.60 -5.25 -15.65
CA GLY A 62 -2.63 -6.61 -16.20
C GLY A 62 -1.24 -7.19 -16.48
N ASN A 63 -0.93 -7.45 -17.75
CA ASN A 63 0.32 -8.06 -18.21
C ASN A 63 1.55 -7.12 -18.17
N LYS A 64 1.38 -5.82 -17.96
CA LYS A 64 2.49 -4.84 -17.87
C LYS A 64 3.18 -4.82 -16.51
N ILE A 65 2.56 -5.43 -15.50
CA ILE A 65 3.09 -5.47 -14.12
C ILE A 65 4.25 -6.48 -14.02
N LEU A 66 4.13 -7.62 -14.70
CA LEU A 66 5.12 -8.71 -14.66
C LEU A 66 6.56 -8.27 -15.00
N PRO A 67 6.83 -7.53 -16.10
CA PRO A 67 8.19 -7.10 -16.44
C PRO A 67 8.77 -6.08 -15.44
N VAL A 68 7.92 -5.33 -14.74
CA VAL A 68 8.35 -4.29 -13.79
C VAL A 68 8.58 -4.85 -12.39
N LEU A 69 8.04 -6.03 -12.07
CA LEU A 69 8.11 -6.67 -10.76
C LEU A 69 9.52 -6.67 -10.12
N PRO A 70 10.63 -6.98 -10.83
CA PRO A 70 11.97 -6.92 -10.24
C PRO A 70 12.35 -5.53 -9.70
N GLN A 71 11.85 -4.46 -10.33
CA GLN A 71 12.11 -3.08 -9.93
C GLN A 71 11.33 -2.69 -8.67
N LEU A 72 10.17 -3.30 -8.42
CA LEU A 72 9.34 -3.02 -7.25
C LEU A 72 9.90 -3.60 -5.95
N ILE A 73 10.78 -4.61 -6.05
CA ILE A 73 11.32 -5.32 -4.87
C ILE A 73 12.12 -4.37 -3.97
N ILE A 74 12.88 -3.44 -4.54
CA ILE A 74 13.70 -2.48 -3.79
C ILE A 74 12.81 -1.48 -3.01
N PRO A 75 11.86 -0.76 -3.64
CA PRO A 75 10.89 0.08 -2.94
C PRO A 75 10.14 -0.63 -1.82
N ILE A 76 9.63 -1.84 -2.08
CA ILE A 76 8.90 -2.65 -1.09
C ILE A 76 9.79 -2.97 0.10
N LYS A 77 11.03 -3.41 -0.15
CA LYS A 77 12.00 -3.71 0.89
C LYS A 77 12.32 -2.45 1.71
N ASN A 78 12.50 -1.30 1.07
CA ASN A 78 12.79 -0.03 1.74
C ASN A 78 11.62 0.40 2.64
N ALA A 79 10.38 0.34 2.13
CA ALA A 79 9.19 0.66 2.90
C ALA A 79 9.02 -0.24 4.14
N LEU A 80 9.25 -1.55 3.99
CA LEU A 80 9.20 -2.50 5.11
C LEU A 80 10.34 -2.28 6.13
N ASN A 81 11.53 -1.83 5.66
CA ASN A 81 12.67 -1.54 6.53
C ASN A 81 12.51 -0.27 7.37
N LEU A 82 11.56 0.62 7.05
CA LEU A 82 11.26 1.81 7.88
C LEU A 82 10.75 1.45 9.28
N ARG A 83 10.32 0.20 9.51
CA ARG A 83 9.75 -0.28 10.77
C ARG A 83 8.54 0.54 11.25
N ASN A 84 7.90 1.28 10.34
CA ASN A 84 6.71 2.04 10.65
C ASN A 84 5.46 1.17 10.44
N ARG A 85 4.66 1.02 11.50
CA ARG A 85 3.44 0.22 11.50
C ARG A 85 2.48 0.60 10.37
N GLN A 86 2.23 1.89 10.14
CA GLN A 86 1.31 2.33 9.09
C GLN A 86 1.84 1.91 7.72
N VAL A 87 3.09 2.27 7.39
CA VAL A 87 3.74 1.93 6.12
C VAL A 87 3.75 0.43 5.86
N ILE A 88 4.04 -0.39 6.88
CA ILE A 88 4.04 -1.85 6.75
C ILE A 88 2.65 -2.37 6.44
N CYS A 89 1.62 -1.93 7.16
CA CYS A 89 0.24 -2.35 6.89
C CYS A 89 -0.20 -1.94 5.48
N VAL A 90 0.18 -0.76 5.00
CA VAL A 90 -0.09 -0.33 3.63
C VAL A 90 0.65 -1.20 2.62
N THR A 91 1.95 -1.39 2.82
CA THR A 91 2.82 -2.16 1.91
C THR A 91 2.34 -3.60 1.79
N LEU A 92 1.90 -4.21 2.90
CA LEU A 92 1.32 -5.56 2.89
C LEU A 92 0.00 -5.63 2.13
N LYS A 93 -0.88 -4.64 2.27
CA LYS A 93 -2.13 -4.57 1.48
C LYS A 93 -1.85 -4.40 -0.01
N VAL A 94 -0.88 -3.57 -0.36
CA VAL A 94 -0.42 -3.38 -1.74
C VAL A 94 0.19 -4.66 -2.29
N LEU A 95 1.00 -5.38 -1.52
CA LEU A 95 1.54 -6.68 -1.88
C LEU A 95 0.43 -7.71 -2.14
N GLN A 96 -0.61 -7.74 -1.31
CA GLN A 96 -1.77 -8.60 -1.52
C GLN A 96 -2.50 -8.23 -2.81
N HIS A 97 -2.66 -6.94 -3.11
CA HIS A 97 -3.25 -6.49 -4.37
C HIS A 97 -2.38 -6.93 -5.55
N LEU A 98 -1.07 -6.66 -5.51
CA LEU A 98 -0.11 -6.99 -6.55
C LEU A 98 -0.16 -8.47 -6.98
N VAL A 99 -0.25 -9.40 -6.02
CA VAL A 99 -0.29 -10.84 -6.33
C VAL A 99 -1.61 -11.30 -6.93
N VAL A 100 -2.73 -10.60 -6.66
CA VAL A 100 -4.03 -10.89 -7.29
C VAL A 100 -4.23 -10.15 -8.61
N SER A 101 -3.46 -9.08 -8.86
CA SER A 101 -3.58 -8.26 -10.07
C SER A 101 -3.25 -9.02 -11.37
N ALA A 102 -2.40 -10.04 -11.34
CA ALA A 102 -2.10 -10.85 -12.53
C ALA A 102 -1.66 -12.29 -12.19
N GLU A 103 -2.12 -13.25 -12.99
CA GLU A 103 -1.98 -14.70 -12.76
C GLU A 103 -0.51 -15.16 -12.54
N MET A 104 0.43 -14.56 -13.25
CA MET A 104 1.85 -14.95 -13.21
C MET A 104 2.68 -14.17 -12.19
N VAL A 105 2.12 -13.13 -11.57
CA VAL A 105 2.84 -12.26 -10.63
C VAL A 105 3.24 -13.04 -9.37
N GLY A 106 2.34 -13.87 -8.83
CA GLY A 106 2.63 -14.69 -7.66
C GLY A 106 3.79 -15.67 -7.88
N LYS A 107 3.87 -16.29 -9.07
CA LYS A 107 4.98 -17.18 -9.45
C LYS A 107 6.29 -16.41 -9.66
N ALA A 108 6.23 -15.23 -10.28
CA ALA A 108 7.39 -14.37 -10.49
C ALA A 108 7.95 -13.79 -9.18
N LEU A 109 7.14 -13.71 -8.12
CA LEU A 109 7.56 -13.19 -6.82
C LEU A 109 8.36 -14.21 -5.97
N VAL A 110 8.23 -15.51 -6.27
CA VAL A 110 8.90 -16.63 -5.57
C VAL A 110 10.41 -16.40 -5.30
N PRO A 111 11.25 -16.03 -6.29
CA PRO A 111 12.67 -15.81 -6.05
C PRO A 111 12.96 -14.66 -5.08
N TYR A 112 12.04 -13.71 -4.92
CA TYR A 112 12.21 -12.51 -4.09
C TYR A 112 11.72 -12.70 -2.65
N TYR A 113 10.99 -13.77 -2.34
CA TYR A 113 10.53 -14.05 -0.98
C TYR A 113 11.66 -14.11 0.05
N ARG A 114 12.84 -14.59 -0.32
CA ARG A 114 14.01 -14.60 0.56
C ARG A 114 14.44 -13.20 1.02
N GLN A 115 14.14 -12.17 0.24
CA GLN A 115 14.48 -10.79 0.57
C GLN A 115 13.41 -10.10 1.41
N ILE A 116 12.14 -10.43 1.18
CA ILE A 116 10.98 -9.76 1.80
C ILE A 116 10.59 -10.43 3.12
N LEU A 117 10.58 -11.77 3.18
CA LEU A 117 10.12 -12.54 4.34
C LEU A 117 10.90 -12.27 5.65
N PRO A 118 12.24 -12.09 5.65
CA PRO A 118 12.97 -11.83 6.89
C PRO A 118 12.48 -10.57 7.61
N VAL A 119 12.17 -9.52 6.83
CA VAL A 119 11.67 -8.25 7.36
C VAL A 119 10.28 -8.45 7.97
N LEU A 120 9.40 -9.20 7.30
CA LEU A 120 8.07 -9.53 7.81
C LEU A 120 8.11 -10.41 9.08
N ASN A 121 9.11 -11.28 9.21
CA ASN A 121 9.25 -12.14 10.38
C ASN A 121 9.52 -11.35 11.67
N ILE A 122 10.19 -10.19 11.56
CA ILE A 122 10.41 -9.27 12.69
C ILE A 122 9.06 -8.74 13.22
N PHE A 123 8.14 -8.42 12.31
CA PHE A 123 6.85 -7.84 12.65
C PHE A 123 5.80 -8.86 13.08
N LYS A 124 5.99 -10.14 12.76
CA LYS A 124 5.08 -11.21 13.18
C LYS A 124 4.92 -11.24 14.72
N ASN A 125 6.01 -11.02 15.44
CA ASN A 125 6.01 -10.97 16.91
C ASN A 125 5.43 -9.65 17.46
N MET A 126 5.47 -8.55 16.68
CA MET A 126 4.85 -7.29 17.10
C MET A 126 3.32 -7.40 17.11
N ASN A 127 2.73 -8.25 16.25
CA ASN A 127 1.28 -8.43 16.17
C ASN A 127 0.69 -9.06 17.46
N GLU A 128 1.47 -9.86 18.19
CA GLU A 128 1.05 -10.45 19.48
C GLU A 128 0.92 -9.42 20.60
N LEU A 129 1.68 -8.32 20.54
CA LEU A 129 1.56 -7.22 21.50
C LEU A 129 0.32 -6.36 21.22
N PHE A 130 -0.04 -6.16 19.95
CA PHE A 130 -1.17 -5.31 19.56
C PHE A 130 -2.53 -6.03 19.53
N GLY A 131 -2.55 -7.36 19.38
CA GLY A 131 -3.78 -8.15 19.50
C GLY A 131 -4.47 -7.98 20.87
N LYS A 132 -3.70 -7.62 21.90
CA LYS A 132 -4.23 -7.33 23.25
C LYS A 132 -4.85 -5.94 23.37
N GLU A 133 -4.31 -4.91 22.71
CA GLU A 133 -4.90 -3.56 22.72
C GLU A 133 -6.19 -3.47 21.87
N ALA A 134 -6.28 -4.25 20.78
CA ALA A 134 -7.46 -4.26 19.91
C ALA A 134 -8.66 -5.03 20.51
N GLU A 135 -8.47 -5.77 21.60
CA GLU A 135 -9.53 -6.50 22.30
C GLU A 135 -10.11 -5.70 23.48
N GLU A 136 -9.36 -4.75 24.04
CA GLU A 136 -9.83 -3.83 25.09
C GLU A 136 -10.88 -2.83 24.54
N VAL A 137 -10.71 -2.34 23.31
CA VAL A 137 -11.63 -1.37 22.68
C VAL A 137 -12.95 -2.02 22.20
N ARG A 138 -13.05 -3.36 22.21
CA ARG A 138 -14.30 -4.08 21.92
C ARG A 138 -15.14 -4.42 23.15
N LYS A 139 -14.71 -4.01 24.35
CA LYS A 139 -15.44 -4.21 25.61
C LYS A 139 -15.96 -2.93 26.26
N GLU A 140 -16.37 -1.94 25.46
CA GLU A 140 -17.42 -1.03 25.93
C GLU A 140 -18.78 -1.52 25.41
N PRO A 141 -19.59 -2.19 26.26
CA PRO A 141 -20.98 -2.44 25.95
C PRO A 141 -21.72 -1.12 26.11
N LEU A 142 -22.10 -0.49 25.00
CA LEU A 142 -23.19 0.50 25.07
C LEU A 142 -24.50 -0.27 25.25
N ILE A 143 -24.79 -0.46 26.53
CA ILE A 143 -26.11 -0.65 27.13
C ILE A 143 -26.90 0.67 26.96
N LEU A 144 -28.17 0.50 26.55
CA LEU A 144 -29.28 1.46 26.33
C LEU A 144 -29.28 2.21 24.99
#